data_AF-A0A8H6GCH5-F1
#
_entry.id   AF-A0A8H6GCH5-F1
#
_cell.length_a   1.000
_cell.length_b   1.000
_cell.length_c   1.000
_cell.angle_alpha   90.00
_cell.angle_beta   90.00
_cell.angle_gamma   90.00
#
_symmetry.space_group_name_H-M   'P 1'
#
loop_
_entity.id
_entity.type
_entity.pdbx_description
1 polymer ?
#
loop_
_entity_poly.entity_id
_entity_poly.type
_entity_poly.pdbx_seq_one_letter_code
_entity_poly.pdbx_strand_id
1 'polypeptide(L)'
;MTAQSLLARGIEALGGLEKLSQVTSLTYVGGDIYRTKSMLETFSLIGVDKSISTAGVQNVSFSYNGLSIQQRIDRSHQLGEYWTFARPTLQPINFSLLVHGGDDGFAAVVNGSFSLFAPGAPPSGYVDGLLAAYLIREAHRMSPLLLLEMMSNNKSTMHQEKIDAHVSLPAVHDAVLNLTAIFDPRTGLPYIVRSHERHEILGQSTKDLVLTGYTSVNGLQFPTRFKSIYNGYKVFADYTVSEVLVNVPVDMDFENDRDRQSEHAPARKPGYEFAEIGELYESHVWGGEYRGTLPNLTAINPYPELPGVWTLTFQDANLYRQMVYEFEDFVVVLDCPPHQSHLVIQWVKEKLKKPLKYVWPSHHHHDHALGVRDYVQAGAKVIALDFARDYYSTVPLNKFVTYSTKKPFIFRDKTMQVAFVHMEQSVHAADYAYAYASPACPTANSTTVIFDADDVSPAGLTLTDHSVLLAALSELARDGVSKKSIFYPAHSDGLPFKDIIDAAGYYYPNHTALDFKFLRSSC
;
A
#
# COMPACT_ATOMS: atom_id res chain seq x y z
N MET A 1 -14.96 -16.32 33.97
CA MET A 1 -15.36 -16.58 32.57
C MET A 1 -14.14 -17.15 31.86
N THR A 2 -14.29 -18.23 31.12
CA THR A 2 -13.26 -18.85 30.26
C THR A 2 -13.48 -18.47 28.79
N ALA A 3 -12.50 -18.73 27.92
CA ALA A 3 -12.65 -18.56 26.47
C ALA A 3 -13.88 -19.29 25.93
N GLN A 4 -14.04 -20.58 26.29
CA GLN A 4 -15.20 -21.38 25.90
C GLN A 4 -16.53 -20.76 26.38
N SER A 5 -16.60 -20.27 27.63
CA SER A 5 -17.84 -19.65 28.12
C SER A 5 -18.16 -18.31 27.46
N LEU A 6 -17.15 -17.54 27.03
CA LEU A 6 -17.35 -16.28 26.31
C LEU A 6 -17.77 -16.55 24.85
N LEU A 7 -17.13 -17.52 24.18
CA LEU A 7 -17.57 -17.98 22.86
C LEU A 7 -19.01 -18.50 22.89
N ALA A 8 -19.35 -19.35 23.86
CA ALA A 8 -20.70 -19.87 24.03
C ALA A 8 -21.74 -18.75 24.24
N ARG A 9 -21.40 -17.72 25.02
CA ARG A 9 -22.25 -16.53 25.18
C ARG A 9 -22.44 -15.78 23.85
N GLY A 10 -21.37 -15.63 23.06
CA GLY A 10 -21.45 -14.99 21.75
C GLY A 10 -22.28 -15.79 20.74
N ILE A 11 -22.13 -17.11 20.73
CA ILE A 11 -22.92 -18.04 19.92
C ILE A 11 -24.40 -17.96 20.29
N GLU A 12 -24.71 -17.91 21.59
CA GLU A 12 -26.09 -17.71 22.05
C GLU A 12 -26.66 -16.37 21.59
N ALA A 13 -25.89 -15.28 21.73
CA ALA A 13 -26.29 -13.96 21.26
C ALA A 13 -26.54 -13.91 19.73
N LEU A 14 -25.82 -14.72 18.96
CA LEU A 14 -25.99 -14.85 17.51
C LEU A 14 -27.23 -15.68 17.10
N GLY A 15 -27.94 -16.31 18.05
CA GLY A 15 -29.15 -17.11 17.80
C GLY A 15 -29.04 -18.58 18.22
N GLY A 16 -27.94 -18.97 18.86
CA GLY A 16 -27.75 -20.29 19.45
C GLY A 16 -27.09 -21.32 18.52
N LEU A 17 -26.44 -22.31 19.13
CA LEU A 17 -25.65 -23.34 18.44
C LEU A 17 -26.49 -24.13 17.42
N GLU A 18 -27.71 -24.53 17.79
CA GLU A 18 -28.58 -25.35 16.93
C GLU A 18 -28.88 -24.64 15.61
N LYS A 19 -29.33 -23.38 15.66
CA LYS A 19 -29.67 -22.61 14.46
C LYS A 19 -28.45 -22.28 13.62
N LEU A 20 -27.34 -21.89 14.25
CA LEU A 20 -26.11 -21.57 13.52
C LEU A 20 -25.56 -22.81 12.79
N SER A 21 -25.67 -24.00 13.40
CA SER A 21 -25.23 -25.26 12.77
C SER A 21 -26.08 -25.70 11.57
N GLN A 22 -27.29 -25.12 11.41
CA GLN A 22 -28.18 -25.36 10.27
C GLN A 22 -27.96 -24.37 9.12
N VAL A 23 -27.03 -23.42 9.25
CA VAL A 23 -26.68 -22.49 8.17
C VAL A 23 -25.77 -23.20 7.18
N THR A 24 -26.29 -23.45 5.97
CA THR A 24 -25.57 -24.09 4.86
C THR A 24 -25.05 -23.07 3.85
N SER A 25 -25.69 -21.91 3.76
CA SER A 25 -25.22 -20.77 2.97
C SER A 25 -25.71 -19.44 3.54
N LEU A 26 -25.00 -18.36 3.22
CA LEU A 26 -25.40 -17.01 3.59
C LEU A 26 -24.94 -15.98 2.57
N THR A 27 -25.80 -15.05 2.17
CA THR A 27 -25.43 -13.87 1.36
C THR A 27 -25.75 -12.59 2.09
N TYR A 28 -24.74 -11.75 2.27
CA TYR A 28 -24.88 -10.33 2.54
C TYR A 28 -25.10 -9.59 1.21
N VAL A 29 -26.33 -9.17 0.93
CA VAL A 29 -26.65 -8.35 -0.25
C VAL A 29 -26.25 -6.91 0.03
N GLY A 30 -25.45 -6.32 -0.86
CA GLY A 30 -24.93 -4.97 -0.65
C GLY A 30 -26.04 -3.92 -0.56
N GLY A 31 -25.86 -2.98 0.37
CA GLY A 31 -26.69 -1.79 0.49
C GLY A 31 -26.07 -0.57 -0.18
N ASP A 32 -26.53 0.61 0.21
CA ASP A 32 -26.22 1.88 -0.46
C ASP A 32 -24.80 2.42 -0.19
N ILE A 33 -24.05 1.79 0.72
CA ILE A 33 -22.68 2.19 1.06
C ILE A 33 -21.72 1.06 0.73
N TYR A 34 -20.82 1.36 -0.20
CA TYR A 34 -19.52 0.72 -0.34
C TYR A 34 -18.52 1.79 -0.74
N ARG A 35 -17.51 2.02 0.10
CA ARG A 35 -16.44 2.99 -0.17
C ARG A 35 -15.17 2.57 0.54
N THR A 36 -14.04 2.87 -0.10
CA THR A 36 -12.71 2.53 0.39
C THR A 36 -11.79 3.72 0.26
N LYS A 37 -10.79 3.76 1.13
CA LYS A 37 -9.76 4.78 1.18
C LYS A 37 -8.39 4.14 1.21
N SER A 38 -7.38 4.91 0.84
CA SER A 38 -6.02 4.43 0.83
C SER A 38 -5.31 4.70 2.16
N MET A 39 -4.49 3.73 2.55
CA MET A 39 -3.46 3.83 3.57
C MET A 39 -2.07 4.09 2.97
N LEU A 40 -1.91 3.67 1.72
CA LEU A 40 -0.63 3.65 1.01
C LEU A 40 -0.42 4.92 0.18
N GLU A 41 -1.53 5.54 -0.23
CA GLU A 41 -1.59 6.76 -1.04
C GLU A 41 -2.37 7.85 -0.30
N THR A 42 -1.70 8.72 0.44
CA THR A 42 -2.36 9.77 1.22
C THR A 42 -1.72 11.12 1.00
N PHE A 43 -2.48 12.21 1.05
CA PHE A 43 -1.85 13.51 1.16
C PHE A 43 -1.23 13.68 2.56
N SER A 44 -1.99 13.34 3.60
CA SER A 44 -1.56 13.49 4.99
C SER A 44 -0.91 12.23 5.56
N LEU A 45 0.20 12.39 6.30
CA LEU A 45 0.95 11.29 6.93
C LEU A 45 0.09 10.40 7.85
N ILE A 46 -0.86 11.00 8.57
CA ILE A 46 -1.66 10.31 9.58
C ILE A 46 -3.09 10.03 9.14
N GLY A 47 -3.54 10.55 8.00
CA GLY A 47 -4.91 10.40 7.55
C GLY A 47 -5.16 9.13 6.72
N VAL A 48 -6.36 9.13 6.16
CA VAL A 48 -6.87 8.30 5.05
C VAL A 48 -7.71 9.27 4.22
N ASP A 49 -7.05 10.24 3.59
CA ASP A 49 -7.71 11.37 2.92
C ASP A 49 -7.99 11.14 1.43
N LYS A 50 -7.36 10.13 0.82
CA LYS A 50 -7.63 9.74 -0.57
C LYS A 50 -8.65 8.60 -0.64
N SER A 51 -9.65 8.77 -1.51
CA SER A 51 -10.65 7.75 -1.80
C SER A 51 -10.17 6.84 -2.94
N ILE A 52 -10.18 5.54 -2.72
CA ILE A 52 -9.91 4.53 -3.76
C ILE A 52 -11.20 4.19 -4.49
N SER A 53 -12.26 3.93 -3.74
CA SER A 53 -13.62 3.75 -4.26
C SER A 53 -14.55 4.71 -3.55
N THR A 54 -15.21 5.60 -4.29
CA THR A 54 -16.09 6.63 -3.72
C THR A 54 -17.51 6.12 -3.50
N ALA A 55 -17.93 5.14 -4.30
CA ALA A 55 -19.23 4.48 -4.23
C ALA A 55 -19.12 3.07 -4.83
N GLY A 56 -20.12 2.23 -4.56
CA GLY A 56 -20.23 0.91 -5.15
C GLY A 56 -21.24 0.04 -4.41
N VAL A 57 -21.19 -1.25 -4.70
CA VAL A 57 -21.93 -2.31 -4.03
C VAL A 57 -21.08 -3.58 -4.02
N GLN A 58 -21.23 -4.39 -2.98
CA GLN A 58 -20.73 -5.75 -2.99
C GLN A 58 -21.72 -6.72 -2.37
N ASN A 59 -21.86 -7.89 -2.99
CA ASN A 59 -22.51 -9.04 -2.41
C ASN A 59 -21.43 -9.98 -1.89
N VAL A 60 -21.54 -10.40 -0.63
CA VAL A 60 -20.61 -11.35 -0.02
C VAL A 60 -21.38 -12.58 0.37
N SER A 61 -21.11 -13.69 -0.32
CA SER A 61 -21.81 -14.94 -0.16
C SER A 61 -20.89 -16.02 0.40
N PHE A 62 -21.43 -16.92 1.22
CA PHE A 62 -20.72 -18.04 1.83
C PHE A 62 -21.46 -19.34 1.56
N SER A 63 -20.70 -20.43 1.41
CA SER A 63 -21.17 -21.81 1.38
C SER A 63 -20.45 -22.60 2.45
N TYR A 64 -21.19 -23.40 3.21
CA TYR A 64 -20.71 -24.25 4.31
C TYR A 64 -20.94 -25.74 4.02
N ASN A 65 -21.17 -26.10 2.75
CA ASN A 65 -21.39 -27.49 2.34
C ASN A 65 -20.09 -28.32 2.26
N GLY A 66 -18.94 -27.74 2.59
CA GLY A 66 -17.62 -28.38 2.57
C GLY A 66 -16.87 -28.25 3.90
N LEU A 67 -15.67 -28.83 3.96
CA LEU A 67 -14.82 -28.82 5.17
C LEU A 67 -14.13 -27.48 5.44
N SER A 68 -14.00 -26.65 4.40
CA SER A 68 -13.32 -25.35 4.46
C SER A 68 -14.28 -24.23 4.08
N ILE A 69 -13.94 -23.01 4.49
CA ILE A 69 -14.70 -21.82 4.10
C ILE A 69 -14.75 -21.67 2.57
N GLN A 70 -15.92 -21.35 2.04
CA GLN A 70 -16.10 -20.95 0.65
C GLN A 70 -16.81 -19.61 0.62
N GLN A 71 -16.27 -18.66 -0.13
CA GLN A 71 -16.81 -17.32 -0.26
C GLN A 71 -16.83 -16.87 -1.72
N ARG A 72 -17.93 -16.24 -2.12
CA ARG A 72 -18.04 -15.49 -3.36
C ARG A 72 -18.20 -14.00 -3.05
N ILE A 73 -17.46 -13.16 -3.76
CA ILE A 73 -17.59 -11.70 -3.69
C ILE A 73 -17.94 -11.21 -5.09
N ASP A 74 -19.13 -10.64 -5.27
CA ASP A 74 -19.50 -9.91 -6.48
C ASP A 74 -19.44 -8.42 -6.16
N ARG A 75 -18.54 -7.68 -6.83
CA ARG A 75 -18.24 -6.28 -6.49
C ARG A 75 -18.32 -5.39 -7.72
N SER A 76 -18.97 -4.25 -7.55
CA SER A 76 -19.01 -3.15 -8.51
C SER A 76 -18.69 -1.86 -7.77
N HIS A 77 -17.77 -1.05 -8.27
CA HIS A 77 -17.47 0.22 -7.63
C HIS A 77 -16.97 1.28 -8.60
N GLN A 78 -17.19 2.53 -8.21
CA GLN A 78 -16.69 3.73 -8.88
C GLN A 78 -15.28 4.04 -8.35
N LEU A 79 -14.31 4.20 -9.25
CA LEU A 79 -12.97 4.66 -8.90
C LEU A 79 -13.02 6.10 -8.37
N GLY A 80 -12.26 6.37 -7.31
CA GLY A 80 -12.08 7.71 -6.75
C GLY A 80 -11.09 8.57 -7.54
N GLU A 81 -11.09 9.88 -7.27
CA GLU A 81 -10.29 10.83 -8.05
C GLU A 81 -8.77 10.63 -7.96
N TYR A 82 -8.28 9.87 -6.97
CA TYR A 82 -6.86 9.56 -6.88
C TYR A 82 -6.33 8.89 -8.16
N TRP A 83 -7.16 8.06 -8.81
CA TRP A 83 -6.74 7.28 -9.97
C TRP A 83 -6.80 8.01 -11.31
N THR A 84 -7.07 9.32 -11.33
CA THR A 84 -7.14 10.07 -12.60
C THR A 84 -5.86 9.98 -13.42
N PHE A 85 -4.69 9.86 -12.77
CA PHE A 85 -3.41 9.71 -13.45
C PHE A 85 -3.30 8.42 -14.29
N ALA A 86 -3.90 7.32 -13.82
CA ALA A 86 -3.92 6.03 -14.51
C ALA A 86 -5.19 5.87 -15.37
N ARG A 87 -6.29 6.48 -14.94
CA ARG A 87 -7.64 6.31 -15.47
C ARG A 87 -8.37 7.66 -15.52
N PRO A 88 -8.09 8.53 -16.50
CA PRO A 88 -8.67 9.89 -16.53
C PRO A 88 -10.20 9.93 -16.53
N THR A 89 -10.83 8.92 -17.13
CA THR A 89 -12.29 8.77 -17.20
C THR A 89 -12.90 8.02 -16.02
N LEU A 90 -12.08 7.48 -15.11
CA LEU A 90 -12.49 6.76 -13.89
C LEU A 90 -13.60 5.74 -14.13
N GLN A 91 -13.51 4.90 -15.16
CA GLN A 91 -14.55 3.90 -15.41
C GLN A 91 -14.72 2.98 -14.18
N PRO A 92 -15.94 2.56 -13.85
CA PRO A 92 -16.19 1.60 -12.78
C PRO A 92 -15.42 0.28 -12.98
N ILE A 93 -15.07 -0.34 -11.87
CA ILE A 93 -14.49 -1.68 -11.83
C ILE A 93 -15.57 -2.67 -11.37
N ASN A 94 -15.73 -3.75 -12.13
CA ASN A 94 -16.68 -4.82 -11.85
C ASN A 94 -15.96 -6.16 -11.90
N PHE A 95 -16.09 -6.97 -10.86
CA PHE A 95 -15.51 -8.30 -10.83
C PHE A 95 -16.22 -9.22 -9.85
N SER A 96 -15.99 -10.52 -10.04
CA SER A 96 -16.40 -11.57 -9.10
C SER A 96 -15.17 -12.37 -8.67
N LEU A 97 -15.05 -12.63 -7.37
CA LEU A 97 -14.06 -13.51 -6.78
C LEU A 97 -14.71 -14.75 -6.20
N LEU A 98 -14.02 -15.88 -6.31
CA LEU A 98 -14.23 -17.06 -5.49
C LEU A 98 -13.02 -17.28 -4.59
N VAL A 99 -13.27 -17.67 -3.35
CA VAL A 99 -12.28 -17.94 -2.32
C VAL A 99 -12.64 -19.26 -1.66
N HIS A 100 -11.70 -20.20 -1.66
CA HIS A 100 -11.82 -21.52 -1.06
C HIS A 100 -10.69 -21.69 -0.06
N GLY A 101 -11.02 -21.95 1.20
CA GLY A 101 -10.04 -22.20 2.26
C GLY A 101 -9.49 -23.63 2.27
N GLY A 102 -8.64 -23.91 3.26
CA GLY A 102 -7.97 -25.20 3.45
C GLY A 102 -6.59 -25.26 2.79
N ASP A 103 -5.88 -26.37 3.04
CA ASP A 103 -4.50 -26.56 2.56
C ASP A 103 -4.41 -26.57 1.02
N ASP A 104 -5.41 -27.16 0.36
CA ASP A 104 -5.61 -27.12 -1.09
C ASP A 104 -6.58 -26.00 -1.51
N GLY A 105 -6.69 -24.93 -0.71
CA GLY A 105 -7.53 -23.76 -0.99
C GLY A 105 -7.04 -22.92 -2.18
N PHE A 106 -7.80 -21.93 -2.62
CA PHE A 106 -7.39 -20.99 -3.67
C PHE A 106 -8.24 -19.71 -3.60
N ALA A 107 -7.85 -18.70 -4.38
CA ALA A 107 -8.78 -17.65 -4.79
C ALA A 107 -8.68 -17.44 -6.31
N ALA A 108 -9.78 -17.02 -6.93
CA ALA A 108 -9.85 -16.83 -8.37
C ALA A 108 -10.78 -15.68 -8.76
N VAL A 109 -10.39 -14.91 -9.76
CA VAL A 109 -11.25 -13.97 -10.48
C VAL A 109 -12.04 -14.75 -11.52
N VAL A 110 -13.35 -14.80 -11.35
CA VAL A 110 -14.25 -15.60 -12.20
C VAL A 110 -15.12 -14.76 -13.12
N ASN A 111 -15.20 -13.46 -12.88
CA ASN A 111 -15.85 -12.51 -13.76
C ASN A 111 -15.15 -11.15 -13.69
N GLY A 112 -15.10 -10.43 -14.82
CA GLY A 112 -14.47 -9.11 -14.92
C GLY A 112 -12.98 -9.10 -14.51
N SER A 113 -12.52 -7.96 -14.03
CA SER A 113 -11.12 -7.75 -13.60
C SER A 113 -11.09 -6.75 -12.46
N PHE A 114 -10.32 -7.06 -11.41
CA PHE A 114 -10.08 -6.11 -10.31
C PHE A 114 -8.87 -5.19 -10.57
N SER A 115 -8.15 -5.37 -11.69
CA SER A 115 -6.95 -4.59 -11.98
C SER A 115 -7.28 -3.16 -12.36
N LEU A 116 -6.64 -2.19 -11.67
CA LEU A 116 -6.72 -0.77 -12.01
C LEU A 116 -6.31 -0.51 -13.47
N PHE A 117 -5.25 -1.16 -13.92
CA PHE A 117 -4.63 -0.92 -15.23
C PHE A 117 -5.37 -1.65 -16.36
N ALA A 118 -6.15 -2.69 -16.04
CA ALA A 118 -6.89 -3.48 -17.02
C ALA A 118 -8.29 -3.94 -16.53
N PRO A 119 -9.20 -3.03 -16.17
CA PRO A 119 -10.52 -3.37 -15.61
C PRO A 119 -11.51 -3.93 -16.64
N GLY A 120 -11.21 -3.81 -17.94
CA GLY A 120 -11.96 -4.45 -19.02
C GLY A 120 -11.37 -5.79 -19.49
N ALA A 121 -10.31 -6.27 -18.85
CA ALA A 121 -9.72 -7.57 -19.17
C ALA A 121 -10.69 -8.71 -18.85
N PRO A 122 -10.59 -9.86 -19.54
CA PRO A 122 -11.28 -11.07 -19.12
C PRO A 122 -10.81 -11.51 -17.72
N PRO A 123 -11.57 -12.40 -17.05
CA PRO A 123 -11.19 -12.92 -15.74
C PRO A 123 -9.80 -13.55 -15.77
N SER A 124 -8.94 -13.16 -14.83
CA SER A 124 -7.57 -13.68 -14.76
C SER A 124 -7.49 -15.12 -14.26
N GLY A 125 -8.57 -15.69 -13.74
CA GLY A 125 -8.57 -17.02 -13.12
C GLY A 125 -7.90 -16.97 -11.74
N TYR A 126 -7.13 -18.00 -11.41
CA TYR A 126 -6.47 -18.09 -10.10
C TYR A 126 -5.58 -16.88 -9.83
N VAL A 127 -5.60 -16.41 -8.59
CA VAL A 127 -4.62 -15.44 -8.09
C VAL A 127 -3.43 -16.17 -7.49
N ASP A 128 -2.33 -15.46 -7.26
CA ASP A 128 -1.17 -16.02 -6.59
C ASP A 128 -1.49 -16.42 -5.13
N GLY A 129 -0.70 -17.37 -4.61
CA GLY A 129 -0.89 -17.93 -3.28
C GLY A 129 -0.80 -16.93 -2.12
N LEU A 130 -0.11 -15.80 -2.28
CA LEU A 130 -0.02 -14.77 -1.23
C LEU A 130 -1.34 -14.02 -1.11
N LEU A 131 -1.91 -13.59 -2.25
CA LEU A 131 -3.23 -12.98 -2.29
C LEU A 131 -4.32 -13.96 -1.88
N ALA A 132 -4.24 -15.22 -2.32
CA ALA A 132 -5.18 -16.26 -1.89
C ALA A 132 -5.20 -16.44 -0.36
N ALA A 133 -4.02 -16.53 0.27
CA ALA A 133 -3.92 -16.64 1.73
C ALA A 133 -4.50 -15.42 2.47
N TYR A 134 -4.26 -14.20 1.94
CA TYR A 134 -4.85 -12.98 2.47
C TYR A 134 -6.39 -13.01 2.37
N LEU A 135 -6.93 -13.33 1.19
CA LEU A 135 -8.37 -13.37 0.93
C LEU A 135 -9.09 -14.42 1.78
N ILE A 136 -8.49 -15.61 1.98
CA ILE A 136 -9.02 -16.64 2.87
C ILE A 136 -9.13 -16.12 4.31
N ARG A 137 -8.09 -15.44 4.81
CA ARG A 137 -8.17 -14.82 6.15
C ARG A 137 -9.29 -13.78 6.23
N GLU A 138 -9.44 -12.92 5.22
CA GLU A 138 -10.54 -11.94 5.19
C GLU A 138 -11.92 -12.62 5.13
N ALA A 139 -12.04 -13.76 4.45
CA ALA A 139 -13.26 -14.56 4.43
C ALA A 139 -13.63 -15.09 5.83
N HIS A 140 -12.68 -15.64 6.59
CA HIS A 140 -12.92 -16.06 7.98
C HIS A 140 -13.34 -14.87 8.85
N ARG A 141 -12.72 -13.70 8.67
CA ARG A 141 -13.06 -12.49 9.45
C ARG A 141 -14.50 -12.04 9.24
N MET A 142 -15.04 -12.19 8.03
CA MET A 142 -16.41 -11.83 7.70
C MET A 142 -17.43 -12.96 7.94
N SER A 143 -16.98 -14.17 8.26
CA SER A 143 -17.87 -15.33 8.39
C SER A 143 -18.82 -15.18 9.60
N PRO A 144 -20.15 -15.34 9.42
CA PRO A 144 -21.09 -15.45 10.53
C PRO A 144 -20.86 -16.68 11.42
N LEU A 145 -20.13 -17.70 10.95
CA LEU A 145 -19.84 -18.93 11.70
C LEU A 145 -18.46 -18.91 12.39
N LEU A 146 -17.74 -17.78 12.35
CA LEU A 146 -16.41 -17.64 12.95
C LEU A 146 -16.34 -18.14 14.39
N LEU A 147 -17.34 -17.83 15.24
CA LEU A 147 -17.31 -18.27 16.64
C LEU A 147 -17.45 -19.79 16.80
N LEU A 148 -18.20 -20.46 15.91
CA LEU A 148 -18.29 -21.92 15.91
C LEU A 148 -16.95 -22.55 15.54
N GLU A 149 -16.26 -21.96 14.56
CA GLU A 149 -14.93 -22.40 14.14
C GLU A 149 -13.87 -22.19 15.23
N MET A 150 -13.86 -21.02 15.88
CA MET A 150 -12.97 -20.78 17.03
C MET A 150 -13.26 -21.76 18.19
N MET A 151 -14.54 -22.12 18.39
CA MET A 151 -14.93 -23.09 19.41
C MET A 151 -14.49 -24.52 19.05
N SER A 152 -14.58 -24.92 17.79
CA SER A 152 -14.16 -26.25 17.33
C SER A 152 -12.63 -26.42 17.32
N ASN A 153 -11.89 -25.35 17.01
CA ASN A 153 -10.42 -25.34 17.06
C ASN A 153 -9.90 -25.65 18.46
N ASN A 154 -10.63 -25.24 19.51
CA ASN A 154 -10.27 -25.46 20.92
C ASN A 154 -8.83 -25.01 21.27
N LYS A 155 -8.36 -23.95 20.60
CA LYS A 155 -7.05 -23.29 20.79
C LYS A 155 -7.22 -21.80 21.09
N SER A 156 -8.26 -21.49 21.85
CA SER A 156 -8.68 -20.14 22.15
C SER A 156 -8.24 -19.67 23.55
N THR A 157 -7.82 -18.41 23.66
CA THR A 157 -7.45 -17.74 24.92
C THR A 157 -8.35 -16.53 25.15
N MET A 158 -8.68 -16.23 26.42
CA MET A 158 -9.51 -15.08 26.78
C MET A 158 -8.66 -13.99 27.42
N HIS A 159 -8.92 -12.75 27.05
CA HIS A 159 -8.27 -11.57 27.64
C HIS A 159 -9.16 -10.33 27.53
N GLN A 160 -8.68 -9.20 28.05
CA GLN A 160 -9.27 -7.88 27.79
C GLN A 160 -8.48 -7.22 26.67
N GLU A 161 -9.15 -6.96 25.56
CA GLU A 161 -8.53 -6.36 24.38
C GLU A 161 -8.79 -4.85 24.36
N LYS A 162 -7.72 -4.08 24.21
CA LYS A 162 -7.81 -2.61 24.13
C LYS A 162 -8.33 -2.22 22.75
N ILE A 163 -9.47 -1.53 22.70
CA ILE A 163 -10.07 -1.06 21.44
C ILE A 163 -9.91 0.46 21.24
N ASP A 164 -9.64 1.20 22.32
CA ASP A 164 -9.35 2.63 22.32
C ASP A 164 -8.50 2.99 23.57
N ALA A 165 -8.04 4.23 23.70
CA ALA A 165 -7.20 4.75 24.78
C ALA A 165 -7.71 4.37 26.18
N HIS A 166 -9.04 4.38 26.36
CA HIS A 166 -9.69 4.17 27.66
C HIS A 166 -10.69 3.01 27.68
N VAL A 167 -10.80 2.25 26.59
CA VAL A 167 -11.81 1.19 26.46
C VAL A 167 -11.12 -0.14 26.18
N SER A 168 -11.41 -1.12 27.04
CA SER A 168 -11.05 -2.52 26.83
C SER A 168 -12.30 -3.38 26.93
N LEU A 169 -12.41 -4.35 26.04
CA LEU A 169 -13.57 -5.23 25.94
C LEU A 169 -13.14 -6.69 26.09
N PRO A 170 -14.04 -7.57 26.57
CA PRO A 170 -13.77 -9.00 26.63
C PRO A 170 -13.54 -9.54 25.22
N ALA A 171 -12.48 -10.34 25.06
CA ALA A 171 -12.09 -10.90 23.78
C ALA A 171 -11.67 -12.36 23.91
N VAL A 172 -11.73 -13.06 22.77
CA VAL A 172 -11.18 -14.39 22.58
C VAL A 172 -10.24 -14.36 21.39
N HIS A 173 -9.00 -14.76 21.59
CA HIS A 173 -8.03 -14.98 20.52
C HIS A 173 -7.94 -16.47 20.18
N ASP A 174 -8.14 -16.81 18.91
CA ASP A 174 -7.96 -18.18 18.40
C ASP A 174 -6.60 -18.32 17.70
N ALA A 175 -5.77 -19.23 18.20
CA ALA A 175 -4.41 -19.40 17.70
C ALA A 175 -4.32 -20.14 16.35
N VAL A 176 -5.38 -20.83 15.92
CA VAL A 176 -5.41 -21.54 14.63
C VAL A 176 -5.68 -20.54 13.51
N LEU A 177 -6.71 -19.71 13.67
CA LEU A 177 -7.04 -18.65 12.70
C LEU A 177 -6.16 -17.41 12.85
N ASN A 178 -5.50 -17.26 14.01
CA ASN A 178 -4.80 -16.05 14.42
C ASN A 178 -5.70 -14.80 14.35
N LEU A 179 -6.95 -14.96 14.81
CA LEU A 179 -7.98 -13.93 14.85
C LEU A 179 -8.48 -13.72 16.27
N THR A 180 -8.85 -12.48 16.58
CA THR A 180 -9.41 -12.10 17.87
C THR A 180 -10.84 -11.62 17.69
N ALA A 181 -11.81 -12.30 18.30
CA ALA A 181 -13.19 -11.86 18.40
C ALA A 181 -13.36 -11.03 19.69
N ILE A 182 -13.82 -9.79 19.57
CA ILE A 182 -14.05 -8.84 20.67
C ILE A 182 -15.55 -8.59 20.78
N PHE A 183 -16.11 -8.65 21.97
CA PHE A 183 -17.56 -8.70 22.19
C PHE A 183 -18.11 -7.43 22.84
N ASP A 184 -19.32 -6.99 22.44
CA ASP A 184 -20.06 -5.99 23.22
C ASP A 184 -20.56 -6.66 24.52
N PRO A 185 -20.12 -6.20 25.71
CA PRO A 185 -20.46 -6.85 26.98
C PRO A 185 -21.95 -6.76 27.32
N ARG A 186 -22.73 -5.87 26.69
CA ARG A 186 -24.17 -5.71 26.92
C ARG A 186 -24.97 -6.72 26.12
N THR A 187 -24.71 -6.83 24.82
CA THR A 187 -25.48 -7.70 23.92
C THR A 187 -24.90 -9.12 23.84
N GLY A 188 -23.60 -9.29 24.13
CA GLY A 188 -22.87 -10.53 23.89
C GLY A 188 -22.50 -10.76 22.42
N LEU A 189 -22.95 -9.90 21.50
CA LEU A 189 -22.63 -10.02 20.07
C LEU A 189 -21.15 -9.68 19.80
N PRO A 190 -20.54 -10.31 18.79
CA PRO A 190 -19.27 -9.83 18.24
C PRO A 190 -19.38 -8.35 17.85
N TYR A 191 -18.39 -7.56 18.25
CA TYR A 191 -18.30 -6.14 17.93
C TYR A 191 -17.13 -5.87 16.98
N ILE A 192 -15.98 -6.52 17.21
CA ILE A 192 -14.80 -6.39 16.35
C ILE A 192 -14.22 -7.79 16.09
N VAL A 193 -13.83 -8.04 14.84
CA VAL A 193 -12.92 -9.13 14.48
C VAL A 193 -11.57 -8.54 14.09
N ARG A 194 -10.58 -8.73 14.96
CA ARG A 194 -9.24 -8.15 14.86
C ARG A 194 -8.25 -9.17 14.35
N SER A 195 -7.41 -8.73 13.40
CA SER A 195 -6.17 -9.41 13.04
C SER A 195 -4.97 -8.55 13.46
N HIS A 196 -3.95 -9.20 14.00
CA HIS A 196 -2.66 -8.57 14.26
C HIS A 196 -1.76 -8.74 13.04
N GLU A 197 -1.11 -7.64 12.63
CA GLU A 197 -0.25 -7.58 11.48
C GLU A 197 1.06 -6.86 11.83
N ARG A 198 2.05 -6.99 10.96
CA ARG A 198 3.26 -6.18 11.01
C ARG A 198 3.34 -5.36 9.73
N HIS A 199 3.20 -4.05 9.87
CA HIS A 199 3.37 -3.10 8.80
C HIS A 199 4.84 -2.65 8.73
N GLU A 200 5.39 -2.50 7.53
CA GLU A 200 6.81 -2.18 7.34
C GLU A 200 7.21 -0.79 7.87
N ILE A 201 6.32 0.19 7.74
CA ILE A 201 6.44 1.56 8.28
C ILE A 201 5.85 1.69 9.68
N LEU A 202 4.62 1.19 9.92
CA LEU A 202 3.86 1.40 11.16
C LEU A 202 4.15 0.36 12.27
N GLY A 203 4.92 -0.68 11.97
CA GLY A 203 5.28 -1.72 12.93
C GLY A 203 4.11 -2.61 13.29
N GLN A 204 4.09 -3.11 14.54
CA GLN A 204 2.98 -3.95 15.01
C GLN A 204 1.68 -3.16 14.95
N SER A 205 0.72 -3.69 14.21
CA SER A 205 -0.51 -3.01 13.85
C SER A 205 -1.72 -3.92 14.02
N THR A 206 -2.89 -3.31 14.18
CA THR A 206 -4.17 -4.02 14.25
C THR A 206 -5.04 -3.62 13.07
N LYS A 207 -5.60 -4.62 12.39
CA LYS A 207 -6.63 -4.43 11.37
C LYS A 207 -7.96 -4.95 11.92
N ASP A 208 -8.87 -4.04 12.20
CA ASP A 208 -10.16 -4.33 12.81
C ASP A 208 -11.26 -4.37 11.77
N LEU A 209 -12.14 -5.38 11.87
CA LEU A 209 -13.42 -5.40 11.18
C LEU A 209 -14.50 -5.13 12.23
N VAL A 210 -15.04 -3.92 12.26
CA VAL A 210 -16.09 -3.51 13.18
C VAL A 210 -17.45 -3.92 12.62
N LEU A 211 -18.22 -4.62 13.44
CA LEU A 211 -19.52 -5.20 13.12
C LEU A 211 -20.62 -4.41 13.83
N THR A 212 -21.55 -3.83 13.07
CA THR A 212 -22.63 -2.99 13.64
C THR A 212 -23.95 -3.18 12.90
N GLY A 213 -25.03 -2.66 13.49
CA GLY A 213 -26.36 -2.68 12.88
C GLY A 213 -26.95 -4.08 12.77
N TYR A 214 -26.79 -4.92 13.81
CA TYR A 214 -27.30 -6.29 13.75
C TYR A 214 -28.81 -6.35 13.44
N THR A 215 -29.18 -7.25 12.52
CA THR A 215 -30.55 -7.58 12.17
C THR A 215 -30.85 -9.06 12.43
N SER A 216 -32.12 -9.37 12.70
CA SER A 216 -32.57 -10.73 12.97
C SER A 216 -33.16 -11.35 11.71
N VAL A 217 -32.63 -12.49 11.26
CA VAL A 217 -33.20 -13.30 10.18
C VAL A 217 -33.38 -14.73 10.68
N ASN A 218 -34.61 -15.23 10.70
CA ASN A 218 -34.97 -16.55 11.28
C ASN A 218 -34.50 -16.76 12.73
N GLY A 219 -34.33 -15.66 13.48
CA GLY A 219 -33.83 -15.65 14.85
C GLY A 219 -32.31 -15.79 14.99
N LEU A 220 -31.57 -15.68 13.89
CA LEU A 220 -30.11 -15.50 13.85
C LEU A 220 -29.77 -14.01 13.71
N GLN A 221 -28.70 -13.55 14.35
CA GLN A 221 -28.27 -12.16 14.31
C GLN A 221 -27.11 -11.96 13.33
N PHE A 222 -27.26 -11.01 12.40
CA PHE A 222 -26.26 -10.71 11.37
C PHE A 222 -25.95 -9.21 11.32
N PRO A 223 -24.67 -8.80 11.27
CA PRO A 223 -24.32 -7.39 11.14
C PRO A 223 -24.76 -6.84 9.77
N THR A 224 -25.28 -5.61 9.73
CA THR A 224 -25.64 -4.94 8.48
C THR A 224 -24.70 -3.81 8.10
N ARG A 225 -23.64 -3.59 8.89
CA ARG A 225 -22.57 -2.65 8.53
C ARG A 225 -21.22 -3.13 9.03
N PHE A 226 -20.27 -3.12 8.10
CA PHE A 226 -18.89 -3.52 8.29
C PHE A 226 -17.98 -2.32 8.08
N LYS A 227 -17.03 -2.11 8.98
CA LYS A 227 -15.98 -1.09 8.80
C LYS A 227 -14.61 -1.69 9.03
N SER A 228 -13.70 -1.46 8.10
CA SER A 228 -12.29 -1.80 8.30
C SER A 228 -11.57 -0.60 8.89
N ILE A 229 -10.93 -0.79 10.04
CA ILE A 229 -10.19 0.26 10.76
C ILE A 229 -8.77 -0.22 11.04
N TYR A 230 -7.78 0.56 10.59
CA TYR A 230 -6.37 0.30 10.87
C TYR A 230 -5.92 1.10 12.10
N ASN A 231 -5.23 0.43 13.02
CA ASN A 231 -4.68 1.00 14.26
C ASN A 231 -5.69 1.83 15.08
N GLY A 232 -6.98 1.49 15.02
CA GLY A 232 -8.05 2.08 15.82
C GLY A 232 -8.62 3.41 15.33
N TYR A 233 -7.97 4.12 14.40
CA TYR A 233 -8.43 5.45 13.94
C TYR A 233 -8.52 5.63 12.43
N LYS A 234 -7.88 4.77 11.63
CA LYS A 234 -7.86 4.91 10.17
C LYS A 234 -8.96 4.06 9.54
N VAL A 235 -10.15 4.65 9.36
CA VAL A 235 -11.28 3.98 8.70
C VAL A 235 -11.05 3.98 7.19
N PHE A 236 -10.67 2.84 6.63
CA PHE A 236 -10.34 2.74 5.20
C PHE A 236 -11.32 1.90 4.38
N ALA A 237 -12.30 1.25 5.01
CA ALA A 237 -13.45 0.67 4.29
C ALA A 237 -14.75 0.81 5.11
N ASP A 238 -15.86 1.05 4.42
CA ASP A 238 -17.21 1.16 4.99
C ASP A 238 -18.21 0.53 4.02
N TYR A 239 -18.91 -0.50 4.49
CA TYR A 239 -19.82 -1.33 3.70
C TYR A 239 -21.11 -1.58 4.48
N THR A 240 -22.26 -1.40 3.83
CA THR A 240 -23.58 -1.73 4.39
C THR A 240 -24.24 -2.87 3.65
N VAL A 241 -25.09 -3.60 4.35
CA VAL A 241 -25.91 -4.70 3.84
C VAL A 241 -27.37 -4.26 3.84
N SER A 242 -28.06 -4.46 2.72
CA SER A 242 -29.50 -4.19 2.57
C SER A 242 -30.34 -5.40 2.99
N GLU A 243 -29.87 -6.60 2.69
CA GLU A 243 -30.58 -7.86 2.95
C GLU A 243 -29.60 -8.98 3.31
N VAL A 244 -30.04 -9.89 4.20
CA VAL A 244 -29.31 -11.12 4.53
C VAL A 244 -30.14 -12.31 4.09
N LEU A 245 -29.62 -13.06 3.12
CA LEU A 245 -30.22 -14.30 2.63
C LEU A 245 -29.56 -15.48 3.34
N VAL A 246 -30.36 -16.37 3.93
CA VAL A 246 -29.89 -17.54 4.68
C VAL A 246 -30.38 -18.80 4.00
N ASN A 247 -29.50 -19.78 3.80
CA ASN A 247 -29.79 -21.07 3.17
C ASN A 247 -30.39 -20.95 1.76
N VAL A 248 -30.07 -19.86 1.06
CA VAL A 248 -30.32 -19.68 -0.36
C VAL A 248 -29.10 -20.18 -1.14
N PRO A 249 -29.25 -21.09 -2.12
CA PRO A 249 -28.11 -21.58 -2.90
C PRO A 249 -27.31 -20.45 -3.53
N VAL A 250 -25.99 -20.59 -3.51
CA VAL A 250 -25.04 -19.65 -4.12
C VAL A 250 -24.18 -20.44 -5.10
N ASP A 251 -23.96 -19.86 -6.27
CA ASP A 251 -23.01 -20.38 -7.25
C ASP A 251 -21.57 -20.25 -6.74
N MET A 252 -21.00 -21.38 -6.38
CA MET A 252 -19.61 -21.54 -5.95
C MET A 252 -18.80 -22.35 -6.97
N ASP A 253 -19.39 -22.63 -8.14
CA ASP A 253 -18.76 -23.50 -9.13
C ASP A 253 -17.65 -22.73 -9.86
N PHE A 254 -16.48 -23.36 -9.92
CA PHE A 254 -15.36 -22.89 -10.72
C PHE A 254 -14.67 -24.06 -11.38
N GLU A 255 -15.00 -24.29 -12.65
CA GLU A 255 -14.29 -25.27 -13.45
C GLU A 255 -13.04 -24.64 -14.07
N ASN A 256 -11.91 -24.73 -13.38
CA ASN A 256 -10.60 -24.49 -14.01
C ASN A 256 -9.45 -25.34 -13.43
N ASP A 257 -9.68 -26.62 -13.13
CA ASP A 257 -8.63 -27.48 -12.56
C ASP A 257 -7.41 -27.67 -13.47
N ARG A 258 -7.55 -27.44 -14.79
CA ARG A 258 -6.48 -27.68 -15.77
C ARG A 258 -5.33 -26.65 -15.71
N ASP A 259 -5.58 -25.46 -15.16
CA ASP A 259 -4.61 -24.37 -15.08
C ASP A 259 -4.11 -24.11 -13.64
N ARG A 260 -4.53 -24.92 -12.66
CA ARG A 260 -4.16 -24.70 -11.26
C ARG A 260 -2.74 -25.18 -10.96
N GLN A 261 -1.81 -24.24 -10.90
CA GLN A 261 -0.43 -24.47 -10.48
C GLN A 261 -0.28 -24.43 -8.96
N SER A 262 0.81 -25.02 -8.44
CA SER A 262 1.12 -25.03 -7.01
C SER A 262 1.32 -23.63 -6.43
N GLU A 263 1.71 -22.66 -7.26
CA GLU A 263 1.86 -21.25 -6.88
C GLU A 263 0.53 -20.54 -6.57
N HIS A 264 -0.61 -21.13 -6.94
CA HIS A 264 -1.93 -20.62 -6.57
C HIS A 264 -2.43 -21.16 -5.21
N ALA A 265 -1.71 -22.11 -4.61
CA ALA A 265 -2.04 -22.60 -3.28
C ALA A 265 -1.72 -21.52 -2.22
N PRO A 266 -2.61 -21.28 -1.24
CA PRO A 266 -2.43 -20.31 -0.18
C PRO A 266 -1.09 -20.49 0.53
N ALA A 267 -0.27 -19.45 0.52
CA ALA A 267 1.06 -19.50 1.10
C ALA A 267 1.37 -18.23 1.89
N ARG A 268 2.20 -18.37 2.93
CA ARG A 268 2.84 -17.27 3.63
C ARG A 268 4.30 -17.23 3.23
N LYS A 269 4.81 -16.05 2.90
CA LYS A 269 6.22 -15.84 2.55
C LYS A 269 6.85 -14.78 3.46
N PRO A 270 8.02 -15.04 4.07
CA PRO A 270 8.77 -14.01 4.79
C PRO A 270 9.03 -12.79 3.88
N GLY A 271 8.78 -11.60 4.40
CA GLY A 271 8.88 -10.35 3.63
C GLY A 271 7.55 -9.88 3.03
N TYR A 272 6.56 -10.77 2.87
CA TYR A 272 5.22 -10.43 2.38
C TYR A 272 4.21 -10.53 3.51
N GLU A 273 4.00 -9.40 4.20
CA GLU A 273 3.01 -9.31 5.27
C GLU A 273 1.62 -9.00 4.71
N PHE A 274 0.57 -9.45 5.40
CA PHE A 274 -0.81 -9.18 5.00
C PHE A 274 -1.20 -7.69 5.04
N ALA A 275 -0.43 -6.86 5.75
CA ALA A 275 -0.58 -5.41 5.67
C ALA A 275 -0.31 -4.91 4.23
N GLU A 276 0.85 -5.25 3.67
CA GLU A 276 1.25 -4.86 2.30
C GLU A 276 0.30 -5.45 1.25
N ILE A 277 0.07 -6.77 1.30
CA ILE A 277 -0.81 -7.47 0.33
C ILE A 277 -2.20 -6.85 0.36
N GLY A 278 -2.73 -6.59 1.56
CA GLY A 278 -4.05 -6.02 1.74
C GLY A 278 -4.16 -4.59 1.21
N GLU A 279 -3.19 -3.74 1.50
CA GLU A 279 -3.17 -2.36 1.04
C GLU A 279 -3.12 -2.27 -0.49
N LEU A 280 -2.24 -3.06 -1.12
CA LEU A 280 -2.12 -3.12 -2.58
C LEU A 280 -3.35 -3.73 -3.26
N TYR A 281 -3.95 -4.77 -2.67
CA TYR A 281 -5.18 -5.38 -3.19
C TYR A 281 -6.38 -4.46 -3.08
N GLU A 282 -6.62 -3.84 -1.91
CA GLU A 282 -7.75 -2.91 -1.73
C GLU A 282 -7.60 -1.66 -2.60
N SER A 283 -6.37 -1.34 -3.03
CA SER A 283 -6.05 -0.25 -3.95
C SER A 283 -6.00 -0.69 -5.42
N HIS A 284 -6.31 -1.95 -5.75
CA HIS A 284 -6.40 -2.47 -7.13
C HIS A 284 -5.07 -2.50 -7.90
N VAL A 285 -3.94 -2.47 -7.18
CA VAL A 285 -2.58 -2.40 -7.73
C VAL A 285 -1.70 -3.60 -7.34
N TRP A 286 -2.26 -4.60 -6.66
CA TRP A 286 -1.54 -5.86 -6.42
C TRP A 286 -1.17 -6.55 -7.75
N GLY A 287 0.13 -6.59 -8.03
CA GLY A 287 0.70 -7.22 -9.23
C GLY A 287 1.30 -8.62 -9.00
N GLY A 288 1.18 -9.15 -7.78
CA GLY A 288 1.85 -10.36 -7.33
C GLY A 288 3.23 -10.09 -6.71
N GLU A 289 3.96 -11.17 -6.44
CA GLU A 289 5.31 -11.11 -5.89
C GLU A 289 6.26 -10.31 -6.79
N TYR A 290 7.17 -9.53 -6.18
CA TYR A 290 8.21 -8.81 -6.89
C TYR A 290 9.17 -9.79 -7.58
N ARG A 291 9.39 -9.60 -8.89
CA ARG A 291 10.14 -10.54 -9.74
C ARG A 291 11.53 -10.06 -10.14
N GLY A 292 11.92 -8.84 -9.72
CA GLY A 292 13.19 -8.25 -10.12
C GLY A 292 14.37 -9.07 -9.63
N THR A 293 15.44 -9.12 -10.43
CA THR A 293 16.66 -9.85 -10.05
C THR A 293 17.92 -9.03 -10.29
N LEU A 294 18.96 -9.25 -9.46
CA LEU A 294 20.23 -8.54 -9.60
C LEU A 294 20.91 -8.74 -10.97
N PRO A 295 20.88 -9.93 -11.61
CA PRO A 295 21.41 -10.10 -12.97
C PRO A 295 20.69 -9.24 -14.03
N ASN A 296 19.42 -8.91 -13.82
CA ASN A 296 18.63 -8.06 -14.71
C ASN A 296 18.62 -6.57 -14.27
N LEU A 297 19.45 -6.20 -13.29
CA LEU A 297 19.67 -4.82 -12.92
C LEU A 297 20.60 -4.13 -13.93
N THR A 298 20.06 -3.15 -14.63
CA THR A 298 20.83 -2.17 -15.40
C THR A 298 21.14 -0.98 -14.50
N ALA A 299 22.43 -0.69 -14.30
CA ALA A 299 22.89 0.52 -13.62
C ALA A 299 23.73 1.36 -14.59
N ILE A 300 23.28 2.57 -14.89
CA ILE A 300 23.94 3.49 -15.83
C ILE A 300 24.23 4.83 -15.17
N ASN A 301 25.30 5.48 -15.63
CA ASN A 301 25.55 6.89 -15.39
C ASN A 301 25.60 7.58 -16.78
N PRO A 302 24.52 8.22 -17.22
CA PRO A 302 24.49 8.93 -18.50
C PRO A 302 24.99 10.38 -18.39
N TYR A 303 25.55 10.80 -17.25
CA TYR A 303 25.84 12.20 -16.93
C TYR A 303 27.35 12.43 -16.67
N PRO A 304 28.17 12.73 -17.71
CA PRO A 304 29.63 12.86 -17.55
C PRO A 304 30.09 13.88 -16.49
N GLU A 305 29.38 14.99 -16.32
CA GLU A 305 29.68 16.01 -15.29
C GLU A 305 29.23 15.61 -13.87
N LEU A 306 28.47 14.51 -13.74
CA LEU A 306 27.92 14.00 -12.49
C LEU A 306 28.28 12.51 -12.33
N PRO A 307 29.58 12.17 -12.18
CA PRO A 307 30.06 10.78 -12.19
C PRO A 307 29.51 9.92 -11.04
N GLY A 308 28.96 10.55 -9.99
CA GLY A 308 28.31 9.86 -8.88
C GLY A 308 26.81 9.62 -9.03
N VAL A 309 26.16 10.06 -10.11
CA VAL A 309 24.71 9.89 -10.30
C VAL A 309 24.42 8.62 -11.11
N TRP A 310 23.87 7.61 -10.43
CA TRP A 310 23.51 6.33 -11.01
C TRP A 310 21.99 6.18 -11.14
N THR A 311 21.56 5.69 -12.28
CA THR A 311 20.18 5.29 -12.58
C THR A 311 20.09 3.78 -12.63
N LEU A 312 19.17 3.20 -11.87
CA LEU A 312 18.94 1.78 -11.73
C LEU A 312 17.57 1.39 -12.30
N THR A 313 17.57 0.35 -13.15
CA THR A 313 16.36 -0.23 -13.75
C THR A 313 16.44 -1.75 -13.72
N PHE A 314 15.44 -2.40 -13.13
CA PHE A 314 15.27 -3.86 -13.20
C PHE A 314 14.46 -4.22 -14.45
N GLN A 315 15.07 -4.90 -15.42
CA GLN A 315 14.43 -5.19 -16.71
C GLN A 315 13.26 -6.19 -16.59
N ASP A 316 13.31 -7.06 -15.59
CA ASP A 316 12.30 -8.06 -15.22
C ASP A 316 11.26 -7.54 -14.20
N ALA A 317 11.39 -6.29 -13.77
CA ALA A 317 10.46 -5.59 -12.88
C ALA A 317 10.46 -4.07 -13.16
N ASN A 318 10.08 -3.71 -14.38
CA ASN A 318 10.32 -2.38 -14.96
C ASN A 318 9.32 -1.27 -14.56
N LEU A 319 8.53 -1.47 -13.49
CA LEU A 319 7.53 -0.49 -13.03
C LEU A 319 8.14 0.67 -12.22
N TYR A 320 9.40 0.53 -11.82
CA TYR A 320 10.09 1.52 -11.00
C TYR A 320 11.51 1.79 -11.54
N ARG A 321 12.01 2.99 -11.26
CA ARG A 321 13.35 3.47 -11.54
C ARG A 321 13.91 4.06 -10.26
N GLN A 322 15.13 3.69 -9.92
CA GLN A 322 15.74 4.14 -8.67
C GLN A 322 17.02 4.91 -8.97
N MET A 323 17.30 5.92 -8.16
CA MET A 323 18.52 6.72 -8.29
C MET A 323 19.43 6.50 -7.09
N VAL A 324 20.74 6.48 -7.35
CA VAL A 324 21.78 6.34 -6.32
C VAL A 324 22.82 7.43 -6.52
N TYR A 325 23.15 8.13 -5.44
CA TYR A 325 24.26 9.09 -5.41
C TYR A 325 25.48 8.47 -4.73
N GLU A 326 26.54 8.31 -5.49
CA GLU A 326 27.84 7.84 -5.06
C GLU A 326 28.78 9.02 -4.83
N PHE A 327 28.98 9.38 -3.55
CA PHE A 327 29.99 10.35 -3.15
C PHE A 327 31.36 9.66 -2.97
N GLU A 328 32.40 10.44 -2.71
CA GLU A 328 33.75 9.92 -2.45
C GLU A 328 33.79 8.81 -1.39
N ASP A 329 33.16 9.05 -0.23
CA ASP A 329 33.28 8.19 0.95
C ASP A 329 32.02 7.37 1.27
N PHE A 330 30.91 7.63 0.60
CA PHE A 330 29.62 7.00 0.93
C PHE A 330 28.62 7.03 -0.22
N VAL A 331 27.53 6.28 -0.03
CA VAL A 331 26.40 6.19 -0.96
C VAL A 331 25.12 6.69 -0.29
N VAL A 332 24.28 7.35 -1.08
CA VAL A 332 22.89 7.72 -0.77
C VAL A 332 21.97 7.05 -1.78
N VAL A 333 20.93 6.36 -1.31
CA VAL A 333 19.89 5.80 -2.19
C VAL A 333 18.64 6.66 -2.10
N LEU A 334 18.03 6.97 -3.24
CA LEU A 334 16.80 7.72 -3.35
C LEU A 334 15.64 6.74 -3.54
N ASP A 335 14.57 6.98 -2.80
CA ASP A 335 13.40 6.12 -2.63
C ASP A 335 13.69 4.70 -2.12
N CYS A 336 12.63 4.05 -1.64
CA CYS A 336 12.65 2.77 -0.95
C CYS A 336 11.47 1.87 -1.36
N PRO A 337 11.30 1.52 -2.66
CA PRO A 337 10.30 0.53 -3.05
C PRO A 337 10.49 -0.78 -2.28
N PRO A 338 9.39 -1.45 -1.88
CA PRO A 338 9.45 -2.72 -1.17
C PRO A 338 10.11 -3.79 -2.06
N HIS A 339 10.81 -4.74 -1.42
CA HIS A 339 11.54 -5.87 -2.04
C HIS A 339 12.75 -5.51 -2.91
N GLN A 340 12.64 -4.47 -3.75
CA GLN A 340 13.73 -3.95 -4.58
C GLN A 340 14.88 -3.40 -3.71
N SER A 341 14.58 -2.90 -2.51
CA SER A 341 15.53 -2.46 -1.49
C SER A 341 16.69 -3.44 -1.27
N HIS A 342 16.38 -4.75 -1.13
CA HIS A 342 17.38 -5.79 -0.87
C HIS A 342 18.41 -5.91 -2.01
N LEU A 343 17.94 -5.83 -3.26
CA LEU A 343 18.78 -5.96 -4.45
C LEU A 343 19.66 -4.73 -4.63
N VAL A 344 19.15 -3.53 -4.36
CA VAL A 344 19.94 -2.29 -4.43
C VAL A 344 20.99 -2.24 -3.33
N ILE A 345 20.66 -2.66 -2.10
CA ILE A 345 21.65 -2.80 -1.01
C ILE A 345 22.77 -3.76 -1.43
N GLN A 346 22.42 -4.91 -2.02
CA GLN A 346 23.39 -5.87 -2.52
C GLN A 346 24.24 -5.27 -3.65
N TRP A 347 23.63 -4.60 -4.62
CA TRP A 347 24.32 -3.94 -5.72
C TRP A 347 25.32 -2.89 -5.22
N VAL A 348 24.93 -2.02 -4.28
CA VAL A 348 25.83 -1.02 -3.68
C VAL A 348 27.05 -1.71 -3.03
N LYS A 349 26.81 -2.77 -2.27
CA LYS A 349 27.88 -3.54 -1.60
C LYS A 349 28.85 -4.19 -2.59
N GLU A 350 28.35 -4.77 -3.68
CA GLU A 350 29.15 -5.52 -4.64
C GLU A 350 29.85 -4.65 -5.69
N LYS A 351 29.15 -3.61 -6.17
CA LYS A 351 29.60 -2.78 -7.30
C LYS A 351 30.28 -1.49 -6.84
N LEU A 352 29.59 -0.69 -6.03
CA LEU A 352 30.15 0.60 -5.56
C LEU A 352 31.17 0.40 -4.44
N LYS A 353 31.01 -0.65 -3.61
CA LYS A 353 31.93 -1.02 -2.52
C LYS A 353 32.20 0.13 -1.53
N LYS A 354 31.21 0.99 -1.34
CA LYS A 354 31.22 2.13 -0.42
C LYS A 354 30.15 1.95 0.66
N PRO A 355 30.34 2.55 1.85
CA PRO A 355 29.31 2.55 2.89
C PRO A 355 27.99 3.15 2.39
N LEU A 356 26.93 2.36 2.44
CA LEU A 356 25.56 2.85 2.27
C LEU A 356 25.15 3.61 3.52
N LYS A 357 25.34 4.93 3.50
CA LYS A 357 25.26 5.76 4.70
C LYS A 357 23.88 6.38 4.87
N TYR A 358 23.18 6.64 3.77
CA TYR A 358 21.89 7.29 3.79
C TYR A 358 20.90 6.67 2.82
N VAL A 359 19.64 6.76 3.18
CA VAL A 359 18.51 6.55 2.30
C VAL A 359 17.56 7.74 2.43
N TRP A 360 16.94 8.16 1.34
CA TRP A 360 16.02 9.28 1.32
C TRP A 360 14.77 8.88 0.53
N PRO A 361 13.63 8.63 1.21
CA PRO A 361 12.34 8.60 0.54
C PRO A 361 11.97 10.03 0.10
N SER A 362 11.52 10.19 -1.14
CA SER A 362 10.98 11.43 -1.68
C SER A 362 9.74 11.88 -0.93
N HIS A 363 8.91 10.91 -0.51
CA HIS A 363 7.72 11.12 0.31
C HIS A 363 7.24 9.81 0.96
N HIS A 364 6.12 9.87 1.69
CA HIS A 364 5.65 8.77 2.52
C HIS A 364 4.83 7.68 1.79
N HIS A 365 4.49 7.82 0.51
CA HIS A 365 3.76 6.77 -0.19
C HIS A 365 4.58 5.49 -0.24
N HIS A 366 3.86 4.38 -0.20
CA HIS A 366 4.42 3.10 0.23
C HIS A 366 5.38 2.48 -0.78
N ASP A 367 5.18 2.74 -2.06
CA ASP A 367 6.12 2.39 -3.13
C ASP A 367 7.40 3.24 -3.15
N HIS A 368 7.45 4.33 -2.38
CA HIS A 368 8.68 5.11 -2.13
C HIS A 368 9.27 4.86 -0.73
N ALA A 369 8.53 4.24 0.19
CA ALA A 369 8.85 4.25 1.62
C ALA A 369 8.88 2.88 2.31
N LEU A 370 8.21 1.84 1.81
CA LEU A 370 8.07 0.57 2.54
C LEU A 370 9.43 -0.11 2.80
N GLY A 371 10.38 0.00 1.87
CA GLY A 371 11.72 -0.58 1.99
C GLY A 371 12.68 0.17 2.92
N VAL A 372 12.27 1.29 3.55
CA VAL A 372 13.15 2.12 4.40
C VAL A 372 13.83 1.29 5.50
N ARG A 373 13.10 0.33 6.09
CA ARG A 373 13.61 -0.51 7.18
C ARG A 373 14.81 -1.35 6.74
N ASP A 374 14.82 -1.83 5.51
CA ASP A 374 15.89 -2.68 4.98
C ASP A 374 17.20 -1.90 4.89
N TYR A 375 17.14 -0.65 4.43
CA TYR A 375 18.28 0.25 4.39
C TYR A 375 18.81 0.58 5.78
N VAL A 376 17.93 0.80 6.76
CA VAL A 376 18.32 1.04 8.16
C VAL A 376 19.02 -0.19 8.75
N GLN A 377 18.53 -1.40 8.45
CA GLN A 377 19.17 -2.66 8.86
C GLN A 377 20.54 -2.85 8.18
N ALA A 378 20.70 -2.38 6.95
CA ALA A 378 21.99 -2.33 6.25
C ALA A 378 22.96 -1.26 6.78
N GLY A 379 22.54 -0.44 7.76
CA GLY A 379 23.37 0.55 8.44
C GLY A 379 23.11 2.00 8.05
N ALA A 380 22.23 2.26 7.09
CA ALA A 380 21.91 3.61 6.65
C ALA A 380 21.16 4.43 7.72
N LYS A 381 21.23 5.76 7.58
CA LYS A 381 20.34 6.70 8.23
C LYS A 381 19.27 7.19 7.25
N VAL A 382 18.06 7.43 7.73
CA VAL A 382 16.97 7.97 6.92
C VAL A 382 17.08 9.49 6.89
N ILE A 383 17.16 10.06 5.70
CA ILE A 383 17.00 11.50 5.48
C ILE A 383 15.50 11.74 5.33
N ALA A 384 14.90 12.55 6.19
CA ALA A 384 13.46 12.80 6.16
C ALA A 384 13.13 14.24 6.56
N LEU A 385 11.95 14.73 6.18
CA LEU A 385 11.44 15.96 6.76
C LEU A 385 11.20 15.80 8.26
N ASP A 386 11.47 16.88 9.01
CA ASP A 386 11.35 16.88 10.46
C ASP A 386 9.97 16.46 10.97
N PHE A 387 8.90 16.93 10.31
CA PHE A 387 7.52 16.57 10.62
C PHE A 387 7.10 15.19 10.11
N ALA A 388 7.82 14.61 9.14
CA ALA A 388 7.53 13.29 8.57
C ALA A 388 8.19 12.15 9.35
N ARG A 389 9.23 12.43 10.14
CA ARG A 389 10.00 11.43 10.90
C ARG A 389 9.14 10.42 11.65
N ASP A 390 8.12 10.90 12.37
CA ASP A 390 7.34 10.06 13.28
C ASP A 390 6.36 9.11 12.56
N TYR A 391 6.14 9.31 11.25
CA TYR A 391 5.42 8.36 10.40
C TYR A 391 6.14 7.01 10.32
N TYR A 392 7.47 7.03 10.20
CA TYR A 392 8.34 5.84 10.09
C TYR A 392 8.60 5.19 11.46
N SER A 393 7.54 4.72 12.12
CA SER A 393 7.58 4.22 13.49
C SER A 393 8.51 3.00 13.71
N THR A 394 8.83 2.25 12.66
CA THR A 394 9.78 1.12 12.71
C THR A 394 11.24 1.55 12.74
N VAL A 395 11.53 2.83 12.49
CA VAL A 395 12.88 3.36 12.46
C VAL A 395 13.23 4.02 13.82
N PRO A 396 14.33 3.62 14.47
CA PRO A 396 14.76 4.26 15.71
C PRO A 396 15.07 5.76 15.53
N LEU A 397 14.69 6.60 16.49
CA LEU A 397 14.87 8.07 16.40
C LEU A 397 16.31 8.52 16.11
N ASN A 398 17.32 7.79 16.58
CA ASN A 398 18.74 8.11 16.35
C ASN A 398 19.24 7.75 14.93
N LYS A 399 18.39 7.11 14.12
CA LYS A 399 18.67 6.76 12.72
C LYS A 399 18.20 7.81 11.72
N PHE A 400 17.58 8.90 12.17
CA PHE A 400 17.19 9.99 11.28
C PHE A 400 18.25 11.07 11.16
N VAL A 401 18.30 11.68 9.97
CA VAL A 401 18.88 13.00 9.74
C VAL A 401 17.81 13.85 9.10
N THR A 402 17.32 14.86 9.82
CA THR A 402 16.15 15.60 9.38
C THR A 402 16.50 16.93 8.72
N TYR A 403 15.62 17.37 7.83
CA TYR A 403 15.62 18.71 7.24
C TYR A 403 14.23 19.34 7.33
N SER A 404 14.08 20.59 6.88
CA SER A 404 12.81 21.33 6.96
C SER A 404 12.57 22.10 5.66
N THR A 405 11.34 22.58 5.44
CA THR A 405 10.99 23.43 4.29
C THR A 405 11.95 24.59 4.07
N LYS A 406 12.40 25.24 5.16
CA LYS A 406 13.27 26.43 5.08
C LYS A 406 14.75 26.10 4.99
N LYS A 407 15.13 24.87 5.31
CA LYS A 407 16.53 24.43 5.40
C LYS A 407 16.65 23.07 4.73
N PRO A 408 16.94 23.03 3.41
CA PRO A 408 17.12 21.78 2.68
C PRO A 408 18.34 21.01 3.21
N PHE A 409 18.35 19.71 2.96
CA PHE A 409 19.51 18.89 3.29
C PHE A 409 20.49 18.88 2.13
N ILE A 410 21.79 19.03 2.38
CA ILE A 410 22.79 19.18 1.32
C ILE A 410 24.01 18.29 1.58
N PHE A 411 24.43 17.57 0.55
CA PHE A 411 25.74 16.92 0.47
C PHE A 411 26.64 17.59 -0.56
N ARG A 412 27.95 17.53 -0.32
CA ARG A 412 28.99 18.04 -1.22
C ARG A 412 30.22 17.15 -1.15
N ASP A 413 30.84 16.92 -2.29
CA ASP A 413 32.21 16.45 -2.39
C ASP A 413 32.96 17.20 -3.51
N LYS A 414 34.16 16.74 -3.89
CA LYS A 414 34.96 17.41 -4.93
C LYS A 414 34.35 17.34 -6.34
N THR A 415 33.40 16.45 -6.58
CA THR A 415 32.82 16.17 -7.90
C THR A 415 31.41 16.73 -8.05
N MET A 416 30.56 16.60 -7.04
CA MET A 416 29.15 16.97 -7.11
C MET A 416 28.60 17.50 -5.79
N GLN A 417 27.45 18.15 -5.90
CA GLN A 417 26.64 18.63 -4.79
C GLN A 417 25.20 18.21 -5.01
N VAL A 418 24.52 17.86 -3.94
CA VAL A 418 23.12 17.42 -3.97
C VAL A 418 22.33 18.16 -2.91
N ALA A 419 21.16 18.68 -3.26
CA ALA A 419 20.18 19.21 -2.33
C ALA A 419 18.93 18.33 -2.32
N PHE A 420 18.36 18.07 -1.14
CA PHE A 420 17.03 17.50 -0.94
C PHE A 420 16.12 18.61 -0.42
N VAL A 421 15.05 18.89 -1.17
CA VAL A 421 14.25 20.11 -1.02
C VAL A 421 12.77 19.72 -0.94
N HIS A 422 12.11 20.19 0.12
CA HIS A 422 10.67 20.00 0.30
C HIS A 422 9.89 20.87 -0.66
N MET A 423 8.86 20.30 -1.28
CA MET A 423 7.92 20.98 -2.15
C MET A 423 6.65 21.32 -1.37
N GLU A 424 6.68 22.44 -0.64
CA GLU A 424 5.60 22.84 0.27
C GLU A 424 4.24 22.99 -0.42
N GLN A 425 4.23 23.33 -1.71
CA GLN A 425 3.02 23.47 -2.53
C GLN A 425 2.61 22.18 -3.23
N SER A 426 3.30 21.05 -3.02
CA SER A 426 2.88 19.77 -3.61
C SER A 426 1.44 19.44 -3.19
N VAL A 427 0.67 18.90 -4.14
CA VAL A 427 -0.70 18.42 -3.92
C VAL A 427 -0.77 16.90 -3.89
N HIS A 428 0.38 16.24 -4.11
CA HIS A 428 0.53 14.80 -4.14
C HIS A 428 0.67 14.24 -2.72
N ALA A 429 1.66 14.70 -1.95
CA ALA A 429 1.89 14.34 -0.56
C ALA A 429 2.39 15.54 0.28
N ALA A 430 2.06 15.56 1.56
CA ALA A 430 2.41 16.67 2.46
C ALA A 430 3.91 16.76 2.78
N ASP A 431 4.66 15.66 2.62
CA ASP A 431 6.11 15.59 2.81
C ASP A 431 6.89 15.44 1.49
N TYR A 432 6.24 15.75 0.37
CA TYR A 432 6.79 15.56 -0.96
C TYR A 432 8.01 16.43 -1.23
N ALA A 433 9.08 15.81 -1.71
CA ALA A 433 10.35 16.48 -1.91
C ALA A 433 11.07 15.99 -3.17
N TYR A 434 11.88 16.86 -3.77
CA TYR A 434 12.76 16.53 -4.87
C TYR A 434 14.23 16.56 -4.44
N ALA A 435 15.08 15.85 -5.19
CA ALA A 435 16.53 15.95 -5.09
C ALA A 435 17.10 16.66 -6.34
N TYR A 436 18.11 17.50 -6.14
CA TYR A 436 18.78 18.23 -7.22
C TYR A 436 20.29 18.02 -7.15
N ALA A 437 20.86 17.41 -8.20
CA ALA A 437 22.28 17.15 -8.35
C ALA A 437 22.93 18.14 -9.34
N SER A 438 24.07 18.70 -8.94
CA SER A 438 24.86 19.66 -9.72
C SER A 438 26.36 19.40 -9.55
N PRO A 439 27.22 19.72 -10.53
CA PRO A 439 28.66 19.62 -10.36
C PRO A 439 29.17 20.47 -9.19
N ALA A 440 30.34 20.13 -8.64
CA ALA A 440 30.96 20.92 -7.57
C ALA A 440 31.27 22.37 -8.00
N CYS A 441 31.68 22.55 -9.27
CA CYS A 441 31.89 23.85 -9.91
C CYS A 441 30.94 24.00 -11.11
N PRO A 442 29.64 24.32 -10.91
CA PRO A 442 28.73 24.45 -12.04
C PRO A 442 29.08 25.68 -12.89
N THR A 443 28.90 25.57 -14.19
CA THR A 443 28.83 26.70 -15.12
C THR A 443 27.38 26.94 -15.51
N ALA A 444 27.07 28.05 -16.19
CA ALA A 444 25.72 28.29 -16.69
C ALA A 444 25.17 27.17 -17.62
N ASN A 445 26.05 26.37 -18.23
CA ASN A 445 25.70 25.29 -19.14
C ASN A 445 25.92 23.88 -18.56
N SER A 446 26.29 23.77 -17.28
CA SER A 446 26.56 22.47 -16.65
C SER A 446 25.31 21.59 -16.59
N THR A 447 25.52 20.30 -16.75
CA THR A 447 24.49 19.27 -16.60
C THR A 447 23.99 19.22 -15.17
N THR A 448 22.67 19.24 -14.97
CA THR A 448 22.05 19.08 -13.64
C THR A 448 20.88 18.12 -13.73
N VAL A 449 20.61 17.39 -12.65
CA VAL A 449 19.62 16.31 -12.62
C VAL A 449 18.67 16.54 -11.47
N ILE A 450 17.37 16.47 -11.75
CA ILE A 450 16.27 16.50 -10.78
C ILE A 450 15.79 15.07 -10.62
N PHE A 451 15.71 14.58 -9.39
CA PHE A 451 14.91 13.41 -9.07
C PHE A 451 13.65 13.87 -8.35
N ASP A 452 12.51 13.56 -8.95
CA ASP A 452 11.18 13.96 -8.51
C ASP A 452 10.25 12.84 -8.97
N ALA A 453 9.70 12.10 -8.01
CA ALA A 453 9.17 10.76 -8.21
C ALA A 453 7.93 10.70 -9.12
N ASP A 454 6.92 11.51 -8.79
CA ASP A 454 5.50 11.29 -9.12
C ASP A 454 4.77 12.51 -9.67
N ASP A 455 5.44 13.67 -9.79
CA ASP A 455 4.83 14.84 -10.42
C ASP A 455 4.63 14.67 -11.94
N VAL A 456 5.17 13.58 -12.53
CA VAL A 456 4.96 13.16 -13.93
C VAL A 456 4.30 11.79 -13.99
N SER A 457 3.17 11.68 -14.70
CA SER A 457 2.45 10.41 -14.83
C SER A 457 3.26 9.37 -15.62
N PRO A 458 3.27 8.09 -15.19
CA PRO A 458 3.85 7.00 -15.97
C PRO A 458 3.14 6.79 -17.32
N ALA A 459 1.90 7.27 -17.47
CA ALA A 459 1.16 7.20 -18.72
C ALA A 459 1.60 8.27 -19.75
N GLY A 460 2.52 9.16 -19.37
CA GLY A 460 3.09 10.20 -20.20
C GLY A 460 2.62 11.61 -19.88
N LEU A 461 3.32 12.61 -20.43
CA LEU A 461 3.12 14.03 -20.11
C LEU A 461 1.72 14.55 -20.44
N THR A 462 1.10 14.07 -21.52
CA THR A 462 -0.25 14.53 -21.94
C THR A 462 -1.37 14.04 -21.03
N LEU A 463 -1.14 12.98 -20.25
CA LEU A 463 -2.10 12.40 -19.31
C LEU A 463 -1.77 12.77 -17.86
N THR A 464 -0.71 13.53 -17.63
CA THR A 464 -0.32 13.99 -16.29
C THR A 464 -1.33 15.01 -15.78
N ASP A 465 -1.61 15.01 -14.47
CA ASP A 465 -2.45 16.02 -13.85
C ASP A 465 -1.73 17.39 -13.86
N HIS A 466 -2.32 18.37 -14.56
CA HIS A 466 -1.73 19.70 -14.68
C HIS A 466 -1.71 20.47 -13.36
N SER A 467 -2.56 20.12 -12.38
CA SER A 467 -2.51 20.75 -11.05
C SER A 467 -1.23 20.38 -10.30
N VAL A 468 -0.84 19.11 -10.38
CA VAL A 468 0.42 18.58 -9.85
C VAL A 468 1.61 19.22 -10.55
N LEU A 469 1.62 19.20 -11.90
CA LEU A 469 2.70 19.82 -12.68
C LEU A 469 2.86 21.32 -12.40
N LEU A 470 1.78 22.08 -12.29
CA LEU A 470 1.87 23.52 -12.04
C LEU A 470 2.44 23.84 -10.66
N ALA A 471 2.07 23.06 -9.63
CA ALA A 471 2.66 23.18 -8.30
C ALA A 471 4.17 22.89 -8.35
N ALA A 472 4.56 21.79 -9.00
CA ALA A 472 5.95 21.39 -9.17
C ALA A 472 6.79 22.44 -9.90
N LEU A 473 6.31 22.91 -11.05
CA LEU A 473 7.00 23.89 -11.87
C LEU A 473 7.14 25.25 -11.17
N SER A 474 6.13 25.66 -10.40
CA SER A 474 6.17 26.87 -9.57
C SER A 474 7.26 26.80 -8.50
N GLU A 475 7.34 25.67 -7.78
CA GLU A 475 8.37 25.38 -6.78
C GLU A 475 9.77 25.39 -7.40
N LEU A 476 9.98 24.60 -8.46
CA LEU A 476 11.27 24.48 -9.15
C LEU A 476 11.73 25.83 -9.72
N ALA A 477 10.82 26.62 -10.31
CA ALA A 477 11.12 27.97 -10.81
C ALA A 477 11.54 28.90 -9.67
N ARG A 478 10.82 28.90 -8.55
CA ARG A 478 11.14 29.69 -7.36
C ARG A 478 12.49 29.29 -6.73
N ASP A 479 12.93 28.07 -6.96
CA ASP A 479 14.20 27.55 -6.46
C ASP A 479 15.36 27.81 -7.42
N GLY A 480 15.08 28.30 -8.64
CA GLY A 480 16.10 28.64 -9.63
C GLY A 480 16.61 27.43 -10.41
N VAL A 481 15.82 26.37 -10.52
CA VAL A 481 16.20 25.15 -11.23
C VAL A 481 16.37 25.43 -12.73
N SER A 482 17.43 24.90 -13.34
CA SER A 482 17.70 25.20 -14.75
C SER A 482 16.70 24.52 -15.68
N LYS A 483 16.26 25.23 -16.73
CA LYS A 483 15.47 24.64 -17.83
C LYS A 483 16.16 23.50 -18.57
N LYS A 484 17.50 23.47 -18.52
CA LYS A 484 18.34 22.45 -19.16
C LYS A 484 18.57 21.23 -18.28
N SER A 485 17.96 21.18 -17.09
CA SER A 485 18.06 20.02 -16.21
C SER A 485 17.46 18.79 -16.88
N ILE A 486 17.91 17.63 -16.43
CA ILE A 486 17.32 16.34 -16.76
C ILE A 486 16.39 15.99 -15.61
N PHE A 487 15.13 15.73 -15.91
CA PHE A 487 14.12 15.34 -14.93
C PHE A 487 14.05 13.82 -14.89
N TYR A 488 14.03 13.25 -13.69
CA TYR A 488 14.08 11.82 -13.49
C TYR A 488 12.94 11.36 -12.56
N PRO A 489 11.84 10.84 -13.12
CA PRO A 489 10.73 10.28 -12.36
C PRO A 489 11.00 8.85 -11.88
N ALA A 490 10.27 8.42 -10.86
CA ALA A 490 10.36 7.07 -10.32
C ALA A 490 9.68 6.03 -11.22
N HIS A 491 8.63 6.40 -11.96
CA HIS A 491 7.84 5.45 -12.74
C HIS A 491 8.03 5.50 -14.26
N SER A 492 9.02 6.26 -14.75
CA SER A 492 9.38 6.27 -16.18
C SER A 492 10.85 6.66 -16.40
N ASP A 493 11.34 6.56 -17.64
CA ASP A 493 12.71 6.93 -17.96
C ASP A 493 12.93 8.45 -17.86
N GLY A 494 14.17 8.87 -17.57
CA GLY A 494 14.52 10.28 -17.48
C GLY A 494 14.34 11.04 -18.80
N LEU A 495 13.91 12.29 -18.70
CA LEU A 495 13.54 13.14 -19.83
C LEU A 495 14.08 14.58 -19.66
N PRO A 496 14.22 15.35 -20.76
CA PRO A 496 14.53 16.77 -20.66
C PRO A 496 13.47 17.51 -19.84
N PHE A 497 13.88 18.27 -18.81
CA PHE A 497 12.94 19.05 -17.99
C PHE A 497 12.14 20.08 -18.82
N LYS A 498 12.75 20.56 -19.91
CA LYS A 498 12.08 21.43 -20.89
C LYS A 498 10.79 20.80 -21.45
N ASP A 499 10.77 19.49 -21.67
CA ASP A 499 9.60 18.82 -22.26
C ASP A 499 8.41 18.86 -21.30
N ILE A 500 8.67 18.79 -19.99
CA ILE A 500 7.66 18.95 -18.94
C ILE A 500 7.13 20.40 -18.92
N ILE A 501 8.03 21.38 -18.97
CA ILE A 501 7.66 22.80 -19.03
C ILE A 501 6.76 23.09 -20.24
N ASP A 502 7.16 22.58 -21.41
CA ASP A 502 6.43 22.75 -22.67
C ASP A 502 5.06 22.07 -22.60
N ALA A 503 4.98 20.84 -22.10
CA ALA A 503 3.73 20.09 -21.95
C ALA A 503 2.75 20.80 -21.00
N ALA A 504 3.24 21.38 -19.90
CA ALA A 504 2.42 22.13 -18.97
C ALA A 504 2.00 23.52 -19.51
N GLY A 505 2.64 24.01 -20.58
CA GLY A 505 2.45 25.38 -21.07
C GLY A 505 2.89 26.45 -20.07
N TYR A 506 3.81 26.12 -19.16
CA TYR A 506 4.23 27.00 -18.07
C TYR A 506 5.28 28.01 -18.53
N TYR A 507 5.08 29.30 -18.26
CA TYR A 507 6.09 30.32 -18.54
C TYR A 507 7.24 30.24 -17.51
N TYR A 508 8.22 29.39 -17.79
CA TYR A 508 9.33 29.16 -16.89
C TYR A 508 10.43 30.22 -17.07
N PRO A 509 11.08 30.76 -16.01
CA PRO A 509 12.17 31.74 -16.15
C PRO A 509 13.43 31.14 -16.78
N ASN A 510 14.31 31.95 -17.39
CA ASN A 510 15.51 31.44 -18.08
C ASN A 510 16.67 31.11 -17.11
N HIS A 511 16.42 30.22 -16.16
CA HIS A 511 17.42 29.79 -15.17
C HIS A 511 18.49 28.88 -15.76
N THR A 512 19.71 29.10 -15.31
CA THR A 512 20.93 28.34 -15.57
C THR A 512 21.31 27.53 -14.32
N ALA A 513 22.28 26.62 -14.43
CA ALA A 513 22.74 25.85 -13.27
C ALA A 513 23.39 26.72 -12.16
N LEU A 514 23.67 28.00 -12.43
CA LEU A 514 24.18 28.97 -11.44
C LEU A 514 23.07 29.61 -10.61
N ASP A 515 21.81 29.52 -11.03
CA ASP A 515 20.69 30.24 -10.42
C ASP A 515 20.03 29.45 -9.29
N PHE A 516 20.35 28.16 -9.13
CA PHE A 516 19.77 27.32 -8.09
C PHE A 516 20.18 27.80 -6.69
N LYS A 517 19.21 28.32 -5.92
CA LYS A 517 19.50 29.15 -4.75
C LYS A 517 20.13 28.42 -3.55
N PHE A 518 20.02 27.09 -3.51
CA PHE A 518 20.48 26.29 -2.37
C PHE A 518 21.90 25.76 -2.51
N LEU A 519 22.42 25.68 -3.73
CA LEU A 519 23.80 25.28 -3.99
C LEU A 519 24.64 26.49 -4.39
N ARG A 520 25.95 26.41 -4.19
CA ARG A 520 26.91 27.44 -4.55
C ARG A 520 28.14 26.75 -5.12
N SER A 521 28.94 27.47 -5.93
CA SER A 521 30.25 26.96 -6.34
C SER A 521 31.04 26.54 -5.10
N SER A 522 31.54 25.30 -5.10
CA SER A 522 32.42 24.75 -4.05
C SER A 522 33.90 24.82 -4.46
N CYS A 523 34.14 25.71 -5.42
CA CYS A 523 35.37 26.09 -6.08
C CYS A 523 35.40 27.62 -6.00
#